data_AF-A0A6C0L011-F1
#
_entry.id   AF-A0A6C0L011-F1
#
_cell.length_a   1.000
_cell.length_b   1.000
_cell.length_c   1.000
_cell.angle_alpha   90.00
_cell.angle_beta   90.00
_cell.angle_gamma   90.00
#
_symmetry.space_group_name_H-M   'P 1'
#
loop_
_entity.id
_entity.type
_entity.pdbx_description
1 polymer ?
#
loop_
_entity_poly.entity_id
_entity_poly.type
_entity_poly.pdbx_seq_one_letter_code
_entity_poly.pdbx_strand_id
1 'polypeptide(L)'
;MDTRFWGPSGWRLLHLILETPLEERNEKQIKTLFETLPYILPCKFCRYSLSTYYEKHPIPNNFADMSHWLYVIHNEVNGKLRSQDIPTEDNPTYEEVKKRYKEWTSMPCSSTQMLGWDFLFSVANTTPSKSSRSSPMEEAPAILNTDVLRNRWNTMTYKERLPYVQKWWQTIGQVLPFKPWRKAWSVATQKEGQAPLNKGRRVTLNWLFRMEQTICKTMAEQAPHNSFYGLCKEVSAFSSDCGKKTNPRVKTCRAKKEKARATLRRLRNSNVQ
;
A
#
# COMPACT_ATOMS: atom_id res chain seq x y z
N MET A 1 -5.36 -1.77 -9.06
CA MET A 1 -6.15 -2.21 -7.89
C MET A 1 -7.16 -1.12 -7.57
N ASP A 2 -8.35 -1.46 -7.09
CA ASP A 2 -9.36 -0.51 -6.61
C ASP A 2 -8.81 0.30 -5.42
N THR A 3 -8.74 1.62 -5.55
CA THR A 3 -8.17 2.53 -4.55
C THR A 3 -8.95 2.57 -3.25
N ARG A 4 -10.24 2.24 -3.27
CA ARG A 4 -11.09 2.20 -2.06
C ARG A 4 -10.77 1.03 -1.15
N PHE A 5 -10.10 0.00 -1.68
CA PHE A 5 -9.65 -1.16 -0.91
C PHE A 5 -8.34 -0.90 -0.17
N TRP A 6 -7.32 -0.41 -0.88
CA TRP A 6 -5.97 -0.27 -0.33
C TRP A 6 -5.62 1.14 0.13
N GLY A 7 -6.28 2.17 -0.40
CA GLY A 7 -5.98 3.57 -0.15
C GLY A 7 -6.11 3.95 1.32
N PRO A 8 -7.29 3.77 1.95
CA PRO A 8 -7.47 4.05 3.38
C PRO A 8 -6.51 3.26 4.28
N SER A 9 -6.27 1.99 3.96
CA SER A 9 -5.32 1.12 4.66
C SER A 9 -3.88 1.67 4.57
N GLY A 10 -3.46 2.10 3.38
CA GLY A 10 -2.15 2.68 3.13
C GLY A 10 -1.96 4.02 3.83
N TRP A 11 -2.91 4.94 3.72
CA TRP A 11 -2.86 6.23 4.40
C TRP A 11 -2.76 6.08 5.91
N ARG A 12 -3.57 5.19 6.49
CA ARG A 12 -3.53 4.91 7.94
C ARG A 12 -2.17 4.41 8.38
N LEU A 13 -1.56 3.48 7.63
CA LEU A 13 -0.21 2.99 7.95
C LEU A 13 0.85 4.10 7.80
N LEU A 14 0.83 4.86 6.70
CA LEU A 14 1.84 5.90 6.42
C LEU A 14 1.81 7.03 7.44
N HIS A 15 0.62 7.55 7.78
CA HIS A 15 0.45 8.55 8.83
C HIS A 15 0.88 8.00 10.18
N LEU A 16 0.47 6.77 10.53
CA LEU A 16 0.88 6.16 11.79
C LEU A 16 2.41 6.01 11.91
N ILE A 17 3.10 5.69 10.81
CA ILE A 17 4.58 5.64 10.78
C ILE A 17 5.17 7.00 11.14
N LEU A 18 4.66 8.10 10.57
CA LEU A 18 5.24 9.44 10.80
C LEU A 18 4.79 10.08 12.12
N GLU A 19 3.61 9.77 12.61
CA GLU A 19 3.08 10.30 13.88
C GLU A 19 3.61 9.57 15.11
N THR A 20 4.10 8.35 14.95
CA THR A 20 4.82 7.68 16.02
C THR A 20 6.16 8.40 16.27
N PRO A 21 6.65 8.53 17.51
CA PRO A 21 7.96 9.12 17.80
C PRO A 21 9.12 8.38 17.12
N LEU A 22 10.21 9.09 16.78
CA LEU A 22 11.36 8.48 16.11
C LEU A 22 12.04 7.42 16.99
N GLU A 23 12.37 7.77 18.24
CA GLU A 23 12.94 6.86 19.26
C GLU A 23 13.98 5.88 18.70
N GLU A 24 13.76 4.56 18.80
CA GLU A 24 14.65 3.51 18.32
C GLU A 24 14.60 3.26 16.80
N ARG A 25 13.87 4.09 16.03
CA ARG A 25 13.72 3.96 14.58
C ARG A 25 14.74 4.80 13.84
N ASN A 26 15.04 4.37 12.62
CA ASN A 26 16.04 5.02 11.78
C ASN A 26 15.39 5.98 10.78
N GLU A 27 15.66 7.27 10.93
CA GLU A 27 15.14 8.34 10.05
C GLU A 27 15.49 8.12 8.58
N LYS A 28 16.71 7.67 8.27
CA LYS A 28 17.12 7.40 6.88
C LYS A 28 16.30 6.27 6.25
N GLN A 29 15.94 5.25 7.03
CA GLN A 29 15.05 4.17 6.57
C GLN A 29 13.63 4.68 6.36
N ILE A 30 13.13 5.55 7.25
CA ILE A 30 11.81 6.19 7.06
C ILE A 30 11.82 7.00 5.77
N LYS A 31 12.83 7.85 5.56
CA LYS A 31 12.99 8.62 4.32
C LYS A 31 13.03 7.71 3.08
N THR A 32 13.79 6.62 3.13
CA THR A 32 13.85 5.60 2.06
C THR A 32 12.48 4.99 1.75
N LEU A 33 11.65 4.73 2.78
CA LEU A 33 10.29 4.22 2.58
C LEU A 33 9.47 5.20 1.72
N PHE A 34 9.50 6.48 2.06
CA PHE A 34 8.75 7.51 1.36
C PHE A 34 9.33 7.80 -0.03
N GLU A 35 10.64 7.79 -0.21
CA GLU A 35 11.30 7.92 -1.52
C GLU A 35 10.90 6.80 -2.49
N THR A 36 10.69 5.59 -1.98
CA THR A 36 10.30 4.43 -2.81
C THR A 36 8.78 4.30 -3.02
N LEU A 37 7.96 5.01 -2.22
CA LEU A 37 6.49 4.93 -2.25
C LEU A 37 5.88 5.21 -3.64
N PRO A 38 6.32 6.23 -4.42
CA PRO A 38 5.77 6.50 -5.76
C PRO A 38 5.95 5.38 -6.77
N TYR A 39 6.90 4.47 -6.55
CA TYR A 39 7.22 3.38 -7.48
C TYR A 39 6.39 2.12 -7.22
N ILE A 40 5.88 1.97 -6.00
CA ILE A 40 5.23 0.72 -5.54
C ILE A 40 3.71 0.81 -5.47
N LEU A 41 3.10 2.01 -5.58
CA LEU A 41 1.65 2.14 -5.47
C LEU A 41 0.94 1.25 -6.50
N PRO A 42 -0.12 0.50 -6.12
CA PRO A 42 -0.75 -0.53 -6.96
C PRO A 42 -1.75 0.05 -8.00
N CYS A 43 -1.45 1.25 -8.52
CA CYS A 43 -2.31 2.06 -9.38
C CYS A 43 -1.45 3.04 -10.22
N LYS A 44 -1.51 2.96 -11.55
CA LYS A 44 -0.68 3.82 -12.43
C LYS A 44 -1.00 5.31 -12.30
N PHE A 45 -2.28 5.67 -12.23
CA PHE A 45 -2.72 7.05 -12.06
C PHE A 45 -2.30 7.64 -10.71
N CYS A 46 -2.22 6.80 -9.68
CA CYS A 46 -1.81 7.18 -8.34
C CYS A 46 -0.30 7.45 -8.31
N ARG A 47 0.51 6.62 -9.01
CA ARG A 47 1.95 6.89 -9.18
C ARG A 47 2.22 8.16 -9.96
N TYR A 48 1.47 8.41 -11.04
CA TYR A 48 1.55 9.66 -11.80
C TYR A 48 1.34 10.86 -10.88
N SER A 49 0.18 10.91 -10.19
CA SER A 49 -0.15 12.03 -9.31
C SER A 49 0.81 12.18 -8.14
N LEU A 50 1.18 11.10 -7.46
CA LEU A 50 2.10 11.17 -6.33
C LEU A 50 3.48 11.69 -6.77
N SER A 51 3.95 11.30 -7.96
CA SER A 51 5.21 11.83 -8.51
C SER A 51 5.13 13.35 -8.75
N THR A 52 4.01 13.85 -9.27
CA THR A 52 3.78 15.30 -9.43
C THR A 52 3.73 16.02 -8.08
N TYR A 53 3.10 15.43 -7.06
CA TYR A 53 3.04 16.05 -5.74
C TYR A 53 4.40 16.07 -5.04
N TYR A 54 5.25 15.07 -5.25
CA TYR A 54 6.62 15.05 -4.70
C TYR A 54 7.54 16.07 -5.38
N GLU A 55 7.28 16.40 -6.65
CA GLU A 55 7.96 17.49 -7.35
C GLU A 55 7.55 18.85 -6.78
N LYS A 56 6.24 19.04 -6.52
CA LYS A 56 5.70 20.27 -5.92
C LYS A 56 6.11 20.43 -4.45
N HIS A 57 6.11 19.32 -3.71
CA HIS A 57 6.38 19.26 -2.27
C HIS A 57 7.47 18.20 -2.01
N PRO A 58 8.77 18.55 -2.15
CA PRO A 58 9.86 17.61 -1.92
C PRO A 58 9.82 17.00 -0.51
N ILE A 59 10.29 15.75 -0.38
CA ILE A 59 10.42 15.08 0.91
C ILE A 59 11.34 15.91 1.82
N PRO A 60 10.91 16.28 3.04
CA PRO A 60 11.75 17.03 3.96
C PRO A 60 13.04 16.30 4.34
N ASN A 61 14.07 17.07 4.70
CA ASN A 61 15.33 16.51 5.17
C ASN A 61 15.25 15.96 6.60
N ASN A 62 14.33 16.48 7.40
CA ASN A 62 14.19 16.16 8.81
C ASN A 62 12.86 15.42 9.09
N PHE A 63 12.91 14.42 9.96
CA PHE A 63 11.75 13.62 10.37
C PHE A 63 10.60 14.48 10.94
N ALA A 64 10.93 15.54 11.69
CA ALA A 64 9.96 16.42 12.33
C ALA A 64 8.97 17.07 11.35
N ASP A 65 9.41 17.33 10.12
CA ASP A 65 8.60 17.99 9.09
C ASP A 65 7.82 16.99 8.23
N MET A 66 8.17 15.69 8.30
CA MET A 66 7.59 14.66 7.43
C MET A 66 6.10 14.46 7.67
N SER A 67 5.62 14.53 8.92
CA SER A 67 4.19 14.35 9.25
C SER A 67 3.33 15.43 8.58
N HIS A 68 3.71 16.71 8.73
CA HIS A 68 3.01 17.82 8.07
C HIS A 68 3.12 17.72 6.54
N TRP A 69 4.29 17.34 6.02
CA TRP A 69 4.46 17.08 4.58
C TRP A 69 3.51 16.00 4.06
N LEU A 70 3.39 14.86 4.75
CA LEU A 70 2.47 13.79 4.32
C LEU A 70 1.01 14.25 4.39
N TYR A 71 0.66 15.08 5.38
CA TYR A 71 -0.66 15.72 5.46
C TYR A 71 -0.95 16.59 4.23
N VAL A 72 -0.01 17.45 3.81
CA VAL A 72 -0.14 18.27 2.59
C VAL A 72 -0.33 17.38 1.35
N ILE A 73 0.48 16.33 1.19
CA ILE A 73 0.35 15.38 0.07
C ILE A 73 -1.02 14.68 0.09
N HIS A 74 -1.51 14.27 1.26
CA HIS A 74 -2.82 13.64 1.40
C HIS A 74 -3.95 14.59 0.97
N ASN A 75 -3.84 15.88 1.34
CA ASN A 75 -4.82 16.90 0.98
C ASN A 75 -4.81 17.23 -0.53
N GLU A 76 -3.66 17.18 -1.20
CA GLU A 76 -3.56 17.27 -2.67
C GLU A 76 -4.31 16.11 -3.36
N VAL A 77 -4.16 14.89 -2.81
CA VAL A 77 -4.90 13.71 -3.28
C VAL A 77 -6.40 13.88 -3.06
N ASN A 78 -6.83 14.35 -1.87
CA ASN A 78 -8.24 14.60 -1.60
C ASN A 78 -8.82 15.69 -2.51
N GLY A 79 -8.07 16.76 -2.78
CA GLY A 79 -8.47 17.80 -3.73
C GLY A 79 -8.71 17.25 -5.13
N LYS A 80 -7.81 16.39 -5.62
CA LYS A 80 -7.99 15.69 -6.90
C LYS A 80 -9.20 14.75 -6.90
N LEU A 81 -9.42 14.00 -5.83
CA LEU A 81 -10.55 13.08 -5.78
C LEU A 81 -11.87 13.86 -5.67
N ARG A 82 -11.90 15.01 -4.99
CA ARG A 82 -13.09 15.88 -4.89
C ARG A 82 -13.53 16.42 -6.25
N SER A 83 -12.60 16.67 -7.17
CA SER A 83 -12.94 16.97 -8.56
C SER A 83 -13.56 15.78 -9.32
N GLN A 84 -13.70 14.62 -8.66
CA GLN A 84 -14.35 13.40 -9.13
C GLN A 84 -15.53 13.02 -8.21
N ASP A 85 -15.98 13.94 -7.36
CA ASP A 85 -17.06 13.78 -6.38
C ASP A 85 -16.77 12.78 -5.25
N ILE A 86 -15.49 12.62 -4.83
CA ILE A 86 -15.07 11.66 -3.78
C ILE A 86 -13.89 12.21 -2.95
N PRO A 87 -13.85 12.13 -1.62
CA PRO A 87 -14.96 12.20 -0.69
C PRO A 87 -15.56 13.61 -0.68
N THR A 88 -16.83 13.72 -0.31
CA THR A 88 -17.54 15.01 -0.24
C THR A 88 -17.23 15.82 1.01
N GLU A 89 -16.47 15.26 1.95
CA GLU A 89 -16.11 15.88 3.22
C GLU A 89 -14.89 16.81 3.06
N ASP A 90 -14.87 17.84 3.90
CA ASP A 90 -13.72 18.72 4.04
C ASP A 90 -12.53 17.99 4.66
N ASN A 91 -11.33 18.47 4.36
CA ASN A 91 -10.13 17.93 5.01
C ASN A 91 -10.15 18.36 6.49
N PRO A 92 -9.87 17.45 7.44
CA PRO A 92 -9.58 17.85 8.81
C PRO A 92 -8.33 18.73 8.85
N THR A 93 -8.19 19.55 9.89
CA THR A 93 -6.97 20.34 10.09
C THR A 93 -5.78 19.44 10.42
N TYR A 94 -4.56 19.97 10.27
CA TYR A 94 -3.37 19.22 10.64
C TYR A 94 -3.36 18.87 12.14
N GLU A 95 -3.82 19.80 12.98
CA GLU A 95 -3.92 19.64 14.43
C GLU A 95 -4.89 18.51 14.80
N GLU A 96 -6.04 18.41 14.11
CA GLU A 96 -7.00 17.33 14.31
C GLU A 96 -6.42 15.97 13.93
N VAL A 97 -5.70 15.90 12.79
CA VAL A 97 -5.03 14.66 12.35
C VAL A 97 -3.96 14.25 13.36
N LYS A 98 -3.08 15.17 13.74
CA LYS A 98 -2.00 14.95 14.71
C LYS A 98 -2.57 14.51 16.06
N LYS A 99 -3.61 15.18 16.55
CA LYS A 99 -4.30 14.81 17.80
C LYS A 99 -4.83 13.37 17.72
N ARG A 100 -5.54 13.02 16.64
CA ARG A 100 -6.10 11.69 16.44
C ARG A 100 -5.04 10.58 16.47
N TYR A 101 -3.91 10.77 15.77
CA TYR A 101 -2.84 9.77 15.79
C TYR A 101 -2.05 9.76 17.09
N LYS A 102 -1.90 10.89 17.79
CA LYS A 102 -1.29 10.94 19.12
C LYS A 102 -2.13 10.19 20.15
N GLU A 103 -3.43 10.45 20.18
CA GLU A 103 -4.38 9.72 21.04
C GLU A 103 -4.30 8.22 20.73
N TRP A 104 -4.33 7.87 19.45
CA TRP A 104 -4.19 6.49 19.04
C TRP A 104 -2.87 5.88 19.53
N THR A 105 -1.72 6.43 19.15
CA THR A 105 -0.41 5.86 19.49
C THR A 105 -0.18 5.72 21.00
N SER A 106 -0.88 6.51 21.82
CA SER A 106 -0.83 6.41 23.29
C SER A 106 -1.66 5.27 23.89
N MET A 107 -2.62 4.71 23.15
CA MET A 107 -3.45 3.61 23.67
C MET A 107 -2.64 2.29 23.74
N PRO A 108 -2.73 1.52 24.83
CA PRO A 108 -2.00 0.24 24.95
C PRO A 108 -2.33 -0.77 23.84
N CYS A 109 -3.57 -0.76 23.36
CA CYS A 109 -4.04 -1.67 22.30
C CYS A 109 -3.53 -1.30 20.90
N SER A 110 -2.92 -0.14 20.71
CA SER A 110 -2.50 0.32 19.37
C SER A 110 -1.40 -0.52 18.76
N SER A 111 -0.62 -1.16 19.62
CA SER A 111 0.46 -2.06 19.23
C SER A 111 0.03 -3.52 19.12
N THR A 112 -1.22 -3.88 19.47
CA THR A 112 -1.66 -5.28 19.52
C THR A 112 -2.07 -5.85 18.18
N GLN A 113 -2.49 -5.00 17.23
CA GLN A 113 -2.90 -5.46 15.91
C GLN A 113 -2.17 -4.72 14.79
N MET A 114 -1.50 -5.45 13.88
CA MET A 114 -0.82 -4.81 12.75
C MET A 114 -1.81 -4.29 11.70
N LEU A 115 -1.60 -3.03 11.30
CA LEU A 115 -2.40 -2.34 10.29
C LEU A 115 -1.71 -2.33 8.93
N GLY A 116 -2.49 -2.04 7.88
CA GLY A 116 -1.97 -1.85 6.53
C GLY A 116 -1.98 -3.09 5.64
N TRP A 117 -2.49 -4.23 6.11
CA TRP A 117 -2.50 -5.49 5.34
C TRP A 117 -3.12 -5.36 3.94
N ASP A 118 -4.27 -4.70 3.80
CA ASP A 118 -4.90 -4.48 2.49
C ASP A 118 -3.97 -3.71 1.53
N PHE A 119 -3.20 -2.75 2.04
CA PHE A 119 -2.18 -2.05 1.28
C PHE A 119 -1.01 -2.96 0.90
N LEU A 120 -0.42 -3.66 1.88
CA LEU A 120 0.72 -4.56 1.65
C LEU A 120 0.38 -5.65 0.62
N PHE A 121 -0.79 -6.29 0.74
CA PHE A 121 -1.24 -7.31 -0.22
C PHE A 121 -1.53 -6.72 -1.60
N SER A 122 -2.00 -5.48 -1.68
CA SER A 122 -2.19 -4.80 -2.96
C SER A 122 -0.86 -4.51 -3.66
N VAL A 123 0.18 -4.12 -2.91
CA VAL A 123 1.55 -3.96 -3.42
C VAL A 123 2.07 -5.32 -3.91
N ALA A 124 1.97 -6.38 -3.08
CA ALA A 124 2.41 -7.73 -3.45
C ALA A 124 1.69 -8.26 -4.71
N ASN A 125 0.38 -8.02 -4.84
CA ASN A 125 -0.40 -8.42 -6.01
C ASN A 125 -0.01 -7.68 -7.30
N THR A 126 0.59 -6.50 -7.18
CA THR A 126 1.05 -5.69 -8.32
C THR A 126 2.55 -5.80 -8.56
N THR A 127 3.23 -6.75 -7.90
CA THR A 127 4.64 -7.06 -8.13
C THR A 127 4.93 -7.19 -9.63
N PRO A 128 5.83 -6.36 -10.19
CA PRO A 128 6.17 -6.38 -11.61
C PRO A 128 6.81 -7.70 -12.02
N SER A 129 6.51 -8.15 -13.25
CA SER A 129 7.06 -9.35 -13.85
C SER A 129 7.05 -9.23 -15.37
N LYS A 130 7.70 -10.18 -16.07
CA LYS A 130 7.65 -10.26 -17.54
C LYS A 130 6.23 -10.31 -18.11
N SER A 131 5.27 -10.88 -17.37
CA SER A 131 3.87 -10.99 -17.78
C SER A 131 3.01 -9.79 -17.38
N SER A 132 3.58 -8.82 -16.65
CA SER A 132 2.87 -7.61 -16.25
C SER A 132 2.59 -6.75 -17.47
N ARG A 133 1.31 -6.64 -17.84
CA ARG A 133 0.83 -5.76 -18.90
C ARG A 133 0.49 -4.41 -18.30
N SER A 134 1.20 -3.35 -18.69
CA SER A 134 0.85 -1.98 -18.33
C SER A 134 1.05 -1.08 -19.54
N SER A 135 0.10 -0.20 -19.80
CA SER A 135 0.22 0.81 -20.85
C SER A 135 0.75 2.12 -20.27
N PRO A 136 1.51 2.91 -21.06
CA PRO A 136 1.83 4.29 -20.71
C PRO A 136 0.58 5.09 -20.32
N MET A 137 0.82 6.20 -19.63
CA MET A 137 -0.22 7.21 -19.45
C MET A 137 -0.56 7.84 -20.82
N GLU A 138 -1.77 8.38 -20.96
CA GLU A 138 -2.15 9.15 -22.14
C GLU A 138 -1.19 10.34 -22.29
N GLU A 139 -0.83 10.71 -23.52
CA GLU A 139 0.12 11.80 -23.82
C GLU A 139 1.54 11.61 -23.25
N ALA A 140 1.95 10.37 -22.93
CA ALA A 140 3.30 10.11 -22.46
C ALA A 140 4.36 10.60 -23.48
N PRO A 141 5.32 11.45 -23.07
CA PRO A 141 6.39 11.91 -23.96
C PRO A 141 7.21 10.75 -24.53
N ALA A 142 7.68 10.90 -25.77
CA ALA A 142 8.47 9.88 -26.45
C ALA A 142 9.82 9.60 -25.77
N ILE A 143 10.43 10.62 -25.16
CA ILE A 143 11.74 10.54 -24.52
C ILE A 143 11.60 10.87 -23.03
N LEU A 144 12.01 9.94 -22.17
CA LEU A 144 11.95 10.07 -20.71
C LEU A 144 13.28 9.60 -20.11
N ASN A 145 14.12 10.56 -19.73
CA ASN A 145 15.53 10.29 -19.39
C ASN A 145 15.75 9.82 -17.95
N THR A 146 14.82 10.07 -17.02
CA THR A 146 14.97 9.70 -15.61
C THR A 146 13.97 8.63 -15.18
N ASP A 147 14.32 7.86 -14.14
CA ASP A 147 13.41 6.90 -13.53
C ASP A 147 12.14 7.56 -12.98
N VAL A 148 12.27 8.77 -12.42
CA VAL A 148 11.14 9.56 -11.91
C VAL A 148 10.14 9.85 -13.04
N LEU A 149 10.65 10.32 -14.19
CA LEU A 149 9.82 10.59 -15.37
C LEU A 149 9.20 9.31 -15.92
N ARG A 150 9.96 8.22 -16.03
CA ARG A 150 9.44 6.93 -16.48
C ARG A 150 8.39 6.36 -15.51
N ASN A 151 8.53 6.58 -14.20
CA ASN A 151 7.55 6.17 -13.21
C ASN A 151 6.25 6.95 -13.35
N ARG A 152 6.37 8.29 -13.43
CA ARG A 152 5.24 9.21 -13.60
C ARG A 152 4.41 8.80 -14.80
N TRP A 153 5.04 8.66 -15.98
CA TRP A 153 4.36 8.33 -17.23
C TRP A 153 4.07 6.83 -17.43
N ASN A 154 4.37 5.99 -16.42
CA ASN A 154 4.15 4.55 -16.44
C ASN A 154 4.83 3.82 -17.62
N THR A 155 6.05 4.23 -17.94
CA THR A 155 6.88 3.64 -19.01
C THR A 155 8.03 2.80 -18.48
N MET A 156 8.26 2.77 -17.15
CA MET A 156 9.25 1.86 -16.56
C MET A 156 8.96 0.40 -16.92
N THR A 157 9.99 -0.30 -17.37
CA THR A 157 9.99 -1.75 -17.49
C THR A 157 9.90 -2.40 -16.11
N TYR A 158 9.51 -3.68 -16.08
CA TYR A 158 9.49 -4.43 -14.83
C TYR A 158 10.90 -4.54 -14.20
N LYS A 159 11.96 -4.59 -15.02
CA LYS A 159 13.35 -4.68 -14.55
C LYS A 159 13.78 -3.41 -13.83
N GLU A 160 13.47 -2.24 -14.40
CA GLU A 160 13.78 -0.94 -13.78
C GLU A 160 13.00 -0.73 -12.48
N ARG A 161 11.76 -1.24 -12.41
CA ARG A 161 10.92 -1.05 -11.23
C ARG A 161 11.25 -1.99 -10.06
N LEU A 162 11.67 -3.21 -10.35
CA LEU A 162 11.92 -4.24 -9.33
C LEU A 162 12.85 -3.79 -8.19
N PRO A 163 13.97 -3.07 -8.44
CA PRO A 163 14.84 -2.54 -7.38
C PRO A 163 14.11 -1.62 -6.38
N TYR A 164 13.22 -0.74 -6.85
CA TYR A 164 12.43 0.13 -5.96
C TYR A 164 11.47 -0.68 -5.10
N VAL A 165 10.81 -1.69 -5.69
CA VAL A 165 9.91 -2.61 -4.95
C VAL A 165 10.70 -3.43 -3.93
N GLN A 166 11.88 -3.91 -4.28
CA GLN A 166 12.76 -4.66 -3.39
C GLN A 166 13.20 -3.80 -2.21
N LYS A 167 13.67 -2.57 -2.48
CA LYS A 167 14.08 -1.63 -1.45
C LYS A 167 12.94 -1.33 -0.49
N TRP A 168 11.74 -1.08 -1.01
CA TRP A 168 10.56 -0.82 -0.18
C TRP A 168 10.21 -2.00 0.75
N TRP A 169 10.23 -3.25 0.24
CA TRP A 169 9.99 -4.44 1.08
C TRP A 169 11.07 -4.69 2.14
N GLN A 170 12.33 -4.34 1.84
CA GLN A 170 13.43 -4.44 2.81
C GLN A 170 13.33 -3.38 3.92
N THR A 171 12.73 -2.23 3.61
CA THR A 171 12.63 -1.10 4.53
C THR A 171 11.37 -1.15 5.39
N ILE A 172 10.21 -1.57 4.86
CA ILE A 172 8.91 -1.45 5.56
C ILE A 172 8.92 -2.05 6.97
N GLY A 173 9.51 -3.23 7.16
CA GLY A 173 9.59 -3.89 8.46
C GLY A 173 10.38 -3.12 9.53
N GLN A 174 11.37 -2.34 9.11
CA GLN A 174 12.25 -1.57 10.00
C GLN A 174 11.60 -0.27 10.48
N VAL A 175 10.63 0.24 9.70
CA VAL A 175 10.00 1.55 9.92
C VAL A 175 8.58 1.44 10.47
N LEU A 176 8.06 0.22 10.65
CA LEU A 176 6.78 -0.01 11.32
C LEU A 176 6.72 0.75 12.64
N PRO A 177 5.55 1.32 13.02
CA PRO A 177 5.42 2.29 14.10
C PRO A 177 5.81 1.71 15.47
N PHE A 178 5.35 0.52 15.81
CA PHE A 178 5.53 -0.04 17.15
C PHE A 178 6.61 -1.12 17.20
N LYS A 179 7.35 -1.15 18.32
CA LYS A 179 8.41 -2.14 18.58
C LYS A 179 7.93 -3.60 18.45
N PRO A 180 6.75 -3.99 18.96
CA PRO A 180 6.22 -5.34 18.75
C PRO A 180 6.07 -5.70 17.27
N TRP A 181 5.62 -4.75 16.43
CA TRP A 181 5.45 -5.00 14.99
C TRP A 181 6.80 -5.18 14.30
N ARG A 182 7.79 -4.34 14.61
CA ARG A 182 9.16 -4.48 14.09
C ARG A 182 9.78 -5.82 14.49
N LYS A 183 9.61 -6.23 15.75
CA LYS A 183 10.09 -7.53 16.27
C LYS A 183 9.41 -8.69 15.54
N ALA A 184 8.09 -8.67 15.42
CA ALA A 184 7.31 -9.71 14.74
C ALA A 184 7.69 -9.80 13.25
N TRP A 185 7.86 -8.66 12.58
CA TRP A 185 8.31 -8.62 11.19
C TRP A 185 9.73 -9.19 11.03
N SER A 186 10.64 -8.89 11.96
CA SER A 186 12.00 -9.45 11.96
C SER A 186 11.98 -10.97 12.10
N VAL A 187 11.20 -11.51 13.06
CA VAL A 187 11.00 -12.96 13.23
C VAL A 187 10.44 -13.61 11.96
N ALA A 188 9.43 -12.99 11.35
CA ALA A 188 8.88 -13.48 10.10
C ALA A 188 9.89 -13.44 8.95
N THR A 189 10.71 -12.39 8.87
CA THR A 189 11.77 -12.26 7.86
C THR A 189 12.86 -13.33 8.03
N GLN A 190 13.24 -13.64 9.28
CA GLN A 190 14.22 -14.71 9.57
C GLN A 190 13.70 -16.09 9.13
N LYS A 191 12.39 -16.34 9.30
CA LYS A 191 11.75 -17.61 8.95
C LYS A 191 11.43 -17.75 7.46
N GLU A 192 10.82 -16.73 6.87
CA GLU A 192 10.25 -16.78 5.52
C GLU A 192 11.19 -16.23 4.44
N GLY A 193 12.26 -15.56 4.85
CA GLY A 193 13.21 -14.90 3.98
C GLY A 193 12.68 -13.60 3.36
N GLN A 194 13.45 -13.08 2.40
CA GLN A 194 13.14 -11.85 1.66
C GLN A 194 12.04 -12.06 0.61
N ALA A 195 11.38 -10.96 0.22
CA ALA A 195 10.32 -10.99 -0.79
C ALA A 195 10.81 -11.60 -2.13
N PRO A 196 10.18 -12.67 -2.65
CA PRO A 196 10.62 -13.38 -3.86
C PRO A 196 10.12 -12.71 -5.15
N LEU A 197 10.47 -11.43 -5.34
CA LEU A 197 9.88 -10.57 -6.38
C LEU A 197 10.13 -11.08 -7.81
N ASN A 198 11.29 -11.68 -8.05
CA ASN A 198 11.64 -12.28 -9.34
C ASN A 198 10.74 -13.47 -9.73
N LYS A 199 10.04 -14.08 -8.77
CA LYS A 199 9.08 -15.17 -9.00
C LYS A 199 7.66 -14.65 -9.29
N GLY A 200 7.48 -13.33 -9.36
CA GLY A 200 6.23 -12.68 -9.72
C GLY A 200 5.19 -12.62 -8.59
N ARG A 201 4.06 -11.99 -8.89
CA ARG A 201 3.05 -11.62 -7.89
C ARG A 201 2.45 -12.77 -7.09
N ARG A 202 2.22 -13.94 -7.69
CA ARG A 202 1.55 -15.05 -6.98
C ARG A 202 2.44 -15.62 -5.89
N VAL A 203 3.73 -15.76 -6.19
CA VAL A 203 4.72 -16.24 -5.21
C VAL A 203 4.99 -15.17 -4.16
N THR A 204 5.02 -13.89 -4.56
CA THR A 204 5.16 -12.76 -3.61
C THR A 204 3.95 -12.66 -2.67
N LEU A 205 2.72 -12.86 -3.17
CA LEU A 205 1.51 -12.92 -2.34
C LEU A 205 1.56 -14.08 -1.33
N ASN A 206 2.00 -15.27 -1.76
CA ASN A 206 2.11 -16.42 -0.87
C ASN A 206 3.16 -16.18 0.22
N TRP A 207 4.29 -15.56 -0.14
CA TRP A 207 5.30 -15.14 0.84
C TRP A 207 4.70 -14.17 1.86
N LEU A 208 4.00 -13.11 1.42
CA LEU A 208 3.42 -12.13 2.33
C LEU A 208 2.31 -12.74 3.19
N PHE A 209 1.56 -13.71 2.68
CA PHE A 209 0.60 -14.46 3.48
C PHE A 209 1.30 -15.22 4.62
N ARG A 210 2.41 -15.92 4.34
CA ARG A 210 3.18 -16.61 5.41
C ARG A 210 3.85 -15.64 6.38
N MET A 211 4.25 -14.46 5.91
CA MET A 211 4.69 -13.35 6.76
C MET A 211 3.58 -12.93 7.71
N GLU A 212 2.37 -12.65 7.21
CA GLU A 212 1.18 -12.33 8.01
C GLU A 212 0.91 -13.40 9.07
N GLN A 213 0.84 -14.68 8.68
CA GLN A 213 0.62 -15.78 9.64
C GLN A 213 1.67 -15.81 10.76
N THR A 214 2.95 -15.57 10.41
CA THR A 214 4.04 -15.58 11.39
C THR A 214 4.02 -14.35 12.29
N ILE A 215 3.75 -13.16 11.72
CA ILE A 215 3.60 -11.91 12.47
C ILE A 215 2.44 -12.03 13.45
N CYS A 216 1.28 -12.47 12.95
CA CYS A 216 0.07 -12.59 13.76
C CYS A 216 0.27 -13.56 14.92
N LYS A 217 0.87 -14.72 14.65
CA LYS A 217 1.25 -15.69 15.70
C LYS A 217 2.21 -15.09 16.72
N THR A 218 3.20 -14.30 16.27
CA THR A 218 4.20 -13.68 17.16
C THR A 218 3.58 -12.60 18.04
N MET A 219 2.57 -11.89 17.54
CA MET A 219 1.85 -10.84 18.25
C MET A 219 0.63 -11.34 19.03
N ALA A 220 0.36 -12.65 19.00
CA ALA A 220 -0.85 -13.27 19.56
C ALA A 220 -2.16 -12.64 19.04
N GLU A 221 -2.17 -12.19 17.78
CA GLU A 221 -3.36 -11.68 17.08
C GLU A 221 -3.94 -12.76 16.14
N GLN A 222 -5.24 -12.67 15.88
CA GLN A 222 -5.87 -13.49 14.84
C GLN A 222 -5.48 -12.94 13.47
N ALA A 223 -4.93 -13.82 12.62
CA ALA A 223 -4.61 -13.43 11.26
C ALA A 223 -5.89 -13.03 10.49
N PRO A 224 -5.90 -11.87 9.80
CA PRO A 224 -7.06 -11.42 9.01
C PRO A 224 -7.50 -12.44 7.96
N HIS A 225 -6.54 -13.16 7.37
CA HIS A 225 -6.79 -14.18 6.36
C HIS A 225 -6.58 -15.58 6.94
N ASN A 226 -7.60 -16.43 6.83
CA ASN A 226 -7.57 -17.82 7.31
C ASN A 226 -6.98 -18.82 6.30
N SER A 227 -6.83 -18.43 5.03
CA SER A 227 -6.26 -19.29 3.98
C SER A 227 -5.71 -18.47 2.83
N PHE A 228 -4.66 -18.99 2.18
CA PHE A 228 -4.07 -18.35 1.00
C PHE A 228 -5.07 -18.27 -0.16
N TYR A 229 -5.95 -19.26 -0.31
CA TYR A 229 -7.01 -19.24 -1.31
C TYR A 229 -8.03 -18.11 -1.04
N GLY A 230 -8.44 -17.93 0.22
CA GLY A 230 -9.31 -16.84 0.65
C GLY A 230 -8.72 -15.48 0.32
N LEU A 231 -7.45 -15.26 0.71
CA LEU A 231 -6.69 -14.06 0.36
C LEU A 231 -6.67 -13.81 -1.15
N CYS A 232 -6.34 -14.84 -1.95
CA CYS A 232 -6.31 -14.71 -3.40
C CYS A 232 -7.67 -14.29 -3.98
N LYS A 233 -8.77 -14.83 -3.43
CA LYS A 233 -10.14 -14.47 -3.85
C LYS A 233 -10.46 -13.01 -3.55
N GLU A 234 -10.08 -12.55 -2.36
CA GLU A 234 -10.28 -11.17 -1.92
C GLU A 234 -9.48 -10.17 -2.77
N VAL A 235 -8.17 -10.35 -2.84
CA VAL A 235 -7.27 -9.50 -3.64
C VAL A 235 -7.70 -9.49 -5.12
N SER A 236 -8.12 -10.63 -5.67
CA SER A 236 -8.62 -10.72 -7.04
C SER A 236 -9.90 -9.90 -7.25
N ALA A 237 -10.81 -9.86 -6.27
CA ALA A 237 -12.03 -9.07 -6.34
C ALA A 237 -11.73 -7.56 -6.52
N PHE A 238 -10.64 -7.06 -5.93
CA PHE A 238 -10.22 -5.65 -6.04
C PHE A 238 -9.14 -5.40 -7.10
N SER A 239 -8.63 -6.45 -7.76
CA SER A 239 -7.69 -6.32 -8.87
C SER A 239 -8.31 -5.66 -10.11
N SER A 240 -7.48 -5.07 -10.96
CA SER A 240 -7.92 -4.54 -12.26
C SER A 240 -7.99 -5.64 -13.34
N ASP A 241 -7.33 -6.78 -13.13
CA ASP A 241 -7.21 -7.84 -14.12
C ASP A 241 -8.53 -8.56 -14.39
N CYS A 242 -8.93 -8.64 -15.64
CA CYS A 242 -10.03 -9.49 -16.07
C CYS A 242 -9.49 -10.70 -16.82
N GLY A 243 -9.90 -11.89 -16.40
CA GLY A 243 -9.61 -13.11 -17.15
C GLY A 243 -10.30 -13.08 -18.52
N LYS A 244 -9.75 -13.79 -19.50
CA LYS A 244 -10.18 -13.80 -20.91
C LYS A 244 -11.55 -14.47 -21.18
N LYS A 245 -12.41 -14.70 -20.17
CA LYS A 245 -13.69 -15.41 -20.39
C LYS A 245 -14.72 -14.45 -20.99
N THR A 246 -14.82 -14.46 -22.31
CA THR A 246 -15.84 -13.77 -23.12
C THR A 246 -16.89 -14.77 -23.57
N ASN A 247 -17.95 -14.95 -22.76
CA ASN A 247 -19.14 -15.68 -23.19
C ASN A 247 -20.36 -14.79 -22.88
N PRO A 248 -21.25 -14.52 -23.85
CA PRO A 248 -22.44 -13.68 -23.65
C PRO A 248 -23.36 -14.14 -22.51
N ARG A 249 -23.39 -15.44 -22.20
CA ARG A 249 -24.18 -16.03 -21.10
C ARG A 249 -23.51 -15.89 -19.72
N VAL A 250 -22.29 -15.36 -19.67
CA VAL A 250 -21.49 -15.26 -18.46
C VAL A 250 -21.43 -13.81 -17.99
N LYS A 251 -21.82 -13.56 -16.74
CA LYS A 251 -21.70 -12.23 -16.11
C LYS A 251 -20.33 -11.61 -16.41
N THR A 252 -20.33 -10.33 -16.78
CA THR A 252 -19.11 -9.58 -17.07
C THR A 252 -18.13 -9.64 -15.89
N CYS A 253 -16.83 -9.53 -16.17
CA CYS A 253 -15.80 -9.50 -15.14
C CYS A 253 -16.12 -8.46 -14.04
N ARG A 254 -16.60 -7.28 -14.45
CA ARG A 254 -17.01 -6.20 -13.54
C ARG A 254 -18.17 -6.64 -12.63
N ALA A 255 -19.25 -7.17 -13.20
CA ALA A 255 -20.41 -7.62 -12.41
C ALA A 255 -20.06 -8.74 -11.41
N LYS A 256 -19.16 -9.67 -11.79
CA LYS A 256 -18.66 -10.71 -10.90
C LYS A 256 -17.86 -10.14 -9.73
N LYS A 257 -16.97 -9.18 -10.02
CA LYS A 257 -16.17 -8.50 -9.00
C LYS A 257 -17.03 -7.66 -8.06
N GLU A 258 -18.01 -6.92 -8.57
CA GLU A 258 -18.95 -6.16 -7.72
C GLU A 258 -19.71 -7.08 -6.74
N LYS A 259 -20.23 -8.22 -7.22
CA LYS A 259 -20.87 -9.21 -6.34
C LYS A 259 -19.89 -9.73 -5.28
N ALA A 260 -18.66 -10.08 -5.67
CA ALA A 260 -17.65 -10.56 -4.73
C ALA A 260 -17.28 -9.50 -3.67
N ARG A 261 -17.12 -8.24 -4.07
CA ARG A 261 -16.86 -7.10 -3.17
C ARG A 261 -18.01 -6.88 -2.20
N ALA A 262 -19.26 -6.94 -2.66
CA ALA A 262 -20.43 -6.82 -1.80
C ALA A 262 -20.47 -7.94 -0.74
N THR A 263 -20.17 -9.18 -1.12
CA THR A 263 -20.05 -10.29 -0.17
C THR A 263 -18.93 -10.05 0.85
N LEU A 264 -17.73 -9.64 0.42
CA LEU A 264 -16.61 -9.36 1.32
C LEU A 264 -16.90 -8.23 2.30
N ARG A 265 -17.56 -7.16 1.85
CA ARG A 265 -17.99 -6.05 2.72
C ARG A 265 -18.95 -6.52 3.81
N ARG A 266 -19.93 -7.36 3.47
CA ARG A 266 -20.86 -7.93 4.45
C ARG A 266 -20.13 -8.78 5.50
N LEU A 267 -19.20 -9.63 5.07
CA LEU A 267 -18.40 -10.47 5.98
C LEU A 267 -17.49 -9.66 6.91
N ARG A 268 -16.88 -8.59 6.41
CA ARG A 268 -16.06 -7.69 7.25
C ARG A 268 -16.91 -6.93 8.25
N ASN A 269 -18.11 -6.46 7.86
CA ASN A 269 -19.01 -5.75 8.77
C ASN A 269 -19.61 -6.66 9.85
N SER A 270 -19.88 -7.93 9.54
CA SER A 270 -20.39 -8.90 10.52
C SER A 270 -19.35 -9.34 11.56
N ASN A 271 -18.06 -9.11 11.30
CA ASN A 271 -16.97 -9.43 12.24
C ASN A 271 -16.58 -8.21 13.12
N VAL A 272 -17.28 -7.07 12.98
CA VAL A 272 -17.07 -5.84 13.76
C VAL A 272 -18.21 -5.62 14.77
N GLN A 273 -19.23 -6.49 14.78
CA GLN A 273 -20.26 -6.61 15.83
C GLN A 273 -19.90 -7.76 16.77
#